data_AF-A0A511R3P0-F1
#
_entry.id   AF-A0A511R3P0-F1
#
_cell.length_a   1.000
_cell.length_b   1.000
_cell.length_c   1.000
_cell.angle_alpha   90.00
_cell.angle_beta   90.00
_cell.angle_gamma   90.00
#
_symmetry.space_group_name_H-M   'P 1'
#
loop_
_entity.id
_entity.type
_entity.pdbx_description
1 polymer ?
#
loop_
_entity_poly.entity_id
_entity_poly.type
_entity_poly.pdbx_seq_one_letter_code
_entity_poly.pdbx_strand_id
1 'polypeptide(L)'
;MDLQSIGIVPLSVLCERKIRPPKARLDAATRRLKAQLLEAVYRPLNPRAAGEAIVLNYHDVFPRRTADNVWWDITPQEFEQQIAWLKARGARFITLDQLRRHLTLNAPLPKNPVALTFDDNHQGFYEHIYPILKREKIPAAMFVHTDFVGRGGPRARMDWATLRKLDREGLVTIGSHTASHRDLTQLTQAEQRLELLESKWALERELGRPVVYVAYPEGKADALTLKLAREAGYVMGFTIDWRLPGDSPDMLAIGRYIQTQMPRAWYTLNPQDKPQPRIGLVERRLKETPVRLEYRRDLGVRWAMIRGGRAESRLSSYRESVRDFVQQAGAVAGINGTFFADPYLKAQDNTMVGPIVAAPKRFFVPERNPYVMYRIVERPLVAWNRERMIFVPLKLDMNRPDSIRRFMPDYTDLFVGGVWMVRGGKAVWPLKNPPADHWEPRPRVFFGYAQGEPVLGASLQPVSTALLARTAAAAGVEEAVLLDSGYSTSLVYQDRLVAVGRQWDGVPSRPVPHAIVLLGRLEQARSPTAARQN
;
A
#
# COMPACT_ATOMS: atom_id res chain seq x y z
N MET A 1 -12.99 58.32 21.13
CA MET A 1 -12.19 58.13 19.91
C MET A 1 -12.88 57.04 19.11
N ASP A 2 -13.46 57.43 17.98
CA ASP A 2 -14.52 56.71 17.27
C ASP A 2 -13.94 55.71 16.26
N LEU A 3 -14.46 54.47 16.29
CA LEU A 3 -14.01 53.32 15.47
C LEU A 3 -14.54 53.37 14.02
N GLN A 4 -15.19 54.47 13.62
CA GLN A 4 -15.66 54.69 12.25
C GLN A 4 -14.62 55.29 11.29
N SER A 5 -13.38 55.55 11.74
CA SER A 5 -12.33 56.15 10.90
C SER A 5 -11.45 55.16 10.14
N ILE A 6 -11.69 53.85 10.25
CA ILE A 6 -11.02 52.82 9.44
C ILE A 6 -12.11 52.13 8.59
N GLY A 7 -12.29 52.61 7.36
CA GLY A 7 -13.35 52.20 6.44
C GLY A 7 -13.33 50.72 6.07
N ILE A 8 -13.87 49.86 6.93
CA ILE A 8 -14.13 48.45 6.67
C ILE A 8 -15.64 48.24 6.71
N VAL A 9 -16.23 48.04 5.52
CA VAL A 9 -17.64 47.69 5.38
C VAL A 9 -17.79 46.18 5.57
N PRO A 10 -18.74 45.69 6.40
CA PRO A 10 -18.99 44.26 6.57
C PRO A 10 -19.50 43.62 5.27
N LEU A 11 -18.95 42.44 4.94
CA LEU A 11 -19.17 41.73 3.66
C LEU A 11 -20.61 41.26 3.44
N SER A 12 -21.46 41.29 4.48
CA SER A 12 -22.89 41.00 4.37
C SER A 12 -23.66 42.00 3.50
N VAL A 13 -23.10 43.20 3.27
CA VAL A 13 -23.70 44.24 2.41
C VAL A 13 -23.32 44.06 0.92
N LEU A 14 -22.34 43.21 0.61
CA LEU A 14 -21.82 43.04 -0.76
C LEU A 14 -22.56 42.00 -1.61
N CYS A 15 -23.54 41.27 -1.06
CA CYS A 15 -24.19 40.15 -1.76
C CYS A 15 -25.41 40.53 -2.63
N GLU A 16 -25.95 41.75 -2.56
CA GLU A 16 -27.16 42.12 -3.33
C GLU A 16 -26.93 43.10 -4.50
N ARG A 17 -25.69 43.50 -4.79
CA ARG A 17 -25.39 44.27 -6.01
C ARG A 17 -24.16 43.70 -6.69
N LYS A 18 -24.24 43.46 -8.01
CA LYS A 18 -23.12 43.08 -8.90
C LYS A 18 -22.00 44.13 -8.87
N ILE A 19 -21.23 44.16 -7.79
CA ILE A 19 -20.09 45.06 -7.60
C ILE A 19 -18.85 44.16 -7.54
N ARG A 20 -17.99 44.29 -8.57
CA ARG A 20 -16.66 43.68 -8.57
C ARG A 20 -15.93 44.06 -7.27
N PRO A 21 -15.20 43.14 -6.60
CA PRO A 21 -14.50 43.47 -5.37
C PRO A 21 -13.58 44.67 -5.64
N PRO A 22 -13.46 45.64 -4.72
CA PRO A 22 -12.58 46.77 -4.94
C PRO A 22 -11.17 46.25 -5.15
N LYS A 23 -10.55 46.64 -6.27
CA LYS A 23 -9.10 46.49 -6.49
C LYS A 23 -8.36 47.45 -5.55
N ALA A 24 -8.47 47.26 -4.24
CA ALA A 24 -7.51 47.83 -3.32
C ALA A 24 -6.21 47.03 -3.50
N ARG A 25 -5.39 47.45 -4.47
CA ARG A 25 -4.00 47.02 -4.51
C ARG A 25 -3.38 47.50 -3.20
N LEU A 26 -3.08 46.58 -2.29
CA LEU A 26 -2.18 46.85 -1.18
C LEU A 26 -0.96 47.59 -1.75
N ASP A 27 -0.63 48.74 -1.18
CA ASP A 27 0.55 49.48 -1.61
C ASP A 27 1.81 48.59 -1.45
N ALA A 28 2.91 48.99 -2.09
CA ALA A 28 4.12 48.18 -2.09
C ALA A 28 4.70 47.97 -0.67
N ALA A 29 4.53 48.93 0.24
CA ALA A 29 5.02 48.85 1.62
C ALA A 29 4.20 47.84 2.43
N THR A 30 2.87 47.85 2.29
CA THR A 30 1.99 46.90 2.96
C THR A 30 2.16 45.47 2.42
N ARG A 31 2.40 45.31 1.11
CA ARG A 31 2.79 43.99 0.54
C ARG A 31 4.13 43.50 1.07
N ARG A 32 5.11 44.39 1.18
CA ARG A 32 6.44 44.07 1.72
C ARG A 32 6.37 43.69 3.20
N LEU A 33 5.61 44.44 4.00
CA LEU A 33 5.40 44.15 5.42
C LEU A 33 4.65 42.84 5.64
N LYS A 34 3.58 42.58 4.86
CA LYS A 34 2.86 41.30 4.90
C LYS A 34 3.77 40.13 4.53
N ALA A 35 4.58 40.27 3.49
CA ALA A 35 5.56 39.25 3.10
C ALA A 35 6.61 39.02 4.21
N GLN A 36 7.14 40.08 4.80
CA GLN A 36 8.08 39.99 5.92
C GLN A 36 7.48 39.32 7.16
N LEU A 37 6.21 39.62 7.50
CA LEU A 37 5.49 38.96 8.59
C LEU A 37 5.20 37.49 8.29
N LEU A 38 4.82 37.16 7.07
CA LEU A 38 4.60 35.77 6.64
C LEU A 38 5.90 34.96 6.65
N GLU A 39 7.01 35.54 6.21
CA GLU A 39 8.35 34.94 6.31
C GLU A 39 8.85 34.83 7.76
N ALA A 40 8.43 35.72 8.67
CA ALA A 40 8.75 35.60 10.09
C ALA A 40 7.97 34.48 10.80
N VAL A 41 6.77 34.14 10.29
CA VAL A 41 5.85 33.15 10.87
C VAL A 41 6.05 31.76 10.24
N TYR A 42 6.27 31.70 8.93
CA TYR A 42 6.65 30.47 8.23
C TYR A 42 8.09 30.12 8.57
N ARG A 43 8.33 28.88 8.99
CA ARG A 43 9.68 28.35 9.19
C ARG A 43 9.85 27.15 8.30
N PRO A 44 10.94 27.03 7.53
CA PRO A 44 11.18 25.85 6.73
C PRO A 44 11.40 24.62 7.63
N LEU A 45 11.30 23.44 7.01
CA LEU A 45 11.57 22.18 7.69
C LEU A 45 13.03 22.15 8.15
N ASN A 46 13.25 21.82 9.42
CA ASN A 46 14.56 21.70 10.01
C ASN A 46 15.19 20.37 9.55
N PRO A 47 16.35 20.39 8.87
CA PRO A 47 16.99 19.16 8.38
C PRO A 47 17.35 18.15 9.48
N ARG A 48 17.42 18.58 10.75
CA ARG A 48 17.71 17.71 11.90
C ARG A 48 16.48 17.00 12.45
N ALA A 49 15.27 17.43 12.07
CA ALA A 49 14.00 16.85 12.54
C ALA A 49 13.52 15.66 11.67
N ALA A 50 14.44 14.98 10.99
CA ALA A 50 14.13 13.95 10.00
C ALA A 50 13.64 12.65 10.66
N GLY A 51 12.57 12.06 10.11
CA GLY A 51 12.20 10.66 10.35
C GLY A 51 11.66 10.27 11.74
N GLU A 52 11.19 11.18 12.59
CA GLU A 52 10.89 10.84 14.00
C GLU A 52 9.40 10.69 14.37
N ALA A 53 8.44 10.97 13.49
CA ALA A 53 7.01 10.94 13.83
C ALA A 53 6.14 10.26 12.78
N ILE A 54 4.97 9.78 13.21
CA ILE A 54 3.92 9.26 12.33
C ILE A 54 2.74 10.23 12.35
N VAL A 55 2.16 10.53 11.20
CA VAL A 55 0.86 11.21 11.10
C VAL A 55 -0.13 10.27 10.41
N LEU A 56 -1.20 9.92 11.12
CA LEU A 56 -2.28 9.10 10.60
C LEU A 56 -3.45 9.96 10.16
N ASN A 57 -4.05 9.59 9.03
CA ASN A 57 -5.22 10.24 8.47
C ASN A 57 -6.41 9.27 8.44
N TYR A 58 -7.52 9.75 9.00
CA TYR A 58 -8.82 9.10 9.09
C TYR A 58 -9.87 9.98 8.38
N HIS A 59 -11.01 9.39 8.02
CA HIS A 59 -12.12 10.11 7.38
C HIS A 59 -13.41 9.84 8.17
N ASP A 60 -14.34 9.07 7.59
CA ASP A 60 -15.64 8.80 8.19
C ASP A 60 -15.62 7.59 9.14
N VAL A 61 -16.54 7.62 10.11
CA VAL A 61 -16.70 6.59 11.12
C VAL A 61 -18.15 6.16 11.20
N PHE A 62 -18.39 4.87 10.98
CA PHE A 62 -19.71 4.27 11.06
C PHE A 62 -19.79 3.29 12.23
N PRO A 63 -20.95 3.16 12.90
CA PRO A 63 -21.07 2.26 14.04
C PRO A 63 -20.79 0.79 13.67
N ARG A 64 -21.04 0.40 12.42
CA ARG A 64 -20.77 -0.93 11.84
C ARG A 64 -20.47 -0.78 10.35
N ARG A 65 -19.74 -1.75 9.78
CA ARG A 65 -19.51 -1.81 8.32
C ARG A 65 -20.77 -2.26 7.57
N THR A 66 -21.07 -1.60 6.47
CA THR A 66 -22.11 -1.89 5.48
C THR A 66 -21.52 -1.92 4.07
N ALA A 67 -22.31 -2.31 3.07
CA ALA A 67 -21.87 -2.35 1.67
C ALA A 67 -21.56 -0.95 1.09
N ASP A 68 -22.11 0.11 1.68
CA ASP A 68 -21.93 1.50 1.24
C ASP A 68 -20.68 2.17 1.86
N ASN A 69 -19.98 1.46 2.76
CA ASN A 69 -18.74 1.95 3.33
C ASN A 69 -17.57 1.68 2.39
N VAL A 70 -16.71 2.68 2.25
CA VAL A 70 -15.47 2.55 1.48
C VAL A 70 -14.38 1.94 2.35
N TRP A 71 -13.35 1.39 1.71
CA TRP A 71 -12.34 0.58 2.40
C TRP A 71 -11.48 1.35 3.41
N TRP A 72 -11.48 2.69 3.37
CA TRP A 72 -10.82 3.54 4.34
C TRP A 72 -11.71 4.06 5.47
N ASP A 73 -13.04 3.86 5.39
CA ASP A 73 -13.94 4.11 6.51
C ASP A 73 -13.62 3.13 7.66
N ILE A 74 -13.89 3.54 8.90
CA ILE A 74 -13.57 2.76 10.09
C ILE A 74 -14.77 2.65 11.03
N THR A 75 -14.79 1.59 11.84
CA THR A 75 -15.71 1.46 12.98
C THR A 75 -15.03 1.87 14.29
N PRO A 76 -15.79 2.19 15.35
CA PRO A 76 -15.22 2.51 16.66
C PRO A 76 -14.37 1.36 17.22
N GLN A 77 -14.81 0.12 17.01
CA GLN A 77 -14.08 -1.08 17.42
C GLN A 77 -12.73 -1.20 16.70
N GLU A 78 -12.69 -1.00 15.38
CA GLU A 78 -11.44 -1.03 14.62
C GLU A 78 -10.49 0.11 15.03
N PHE A 79 -11.03 1.29 15.31
CA PHE A 79 -10.24 2.41 15.83
C PHE A 79 -9.62 2.07 17.20
N GLU A 80 -10.41 1.56 18.14
CA GLU A 80 -9.89 1.14 19.45
C GLU A 80 -8.81 0.05 19.32
N GLN A 81 -8.99 -0.91 18.41
CA GLN A 81 -7.97 -1.92 18.13
C GLN A 81 -6.66 -1.30 17.59
N GLN A 82 -6.75 -0.30 16.71
CA GLN A 82 -5.57 0.42 16.21
C GLN A 82 -4.87 1.21 17.33
N ILE A 83 -5.63 1.93 18.16
CA ILE A 83 -5.08 2.65 19.30
C ILE A 83 -4.42 1.69 20.30
N ALA A 84 -5.05 0.56 20.61
CA ALA A 84 -4.48 -0.47 21.48
C ALA A 84 -3.19 -1.06 20.87
N TRP A 85 -3.17 -1.32 19.56
CA TRP A 85 -2.01 -1.83 18.84
C TRP A 85 -0.81 -0.88 18.91
N LEU A 86 -1.06 0.43 18.76
CA LEU A 86 -0.06 1.49 18.89
C LEU A 86 0.45 1.62 20.32
N LYS A 87 -0.47 1.69 21.31
CA LYS A 87 -0.12 1.76 22.73
C LYS A 87 0.72 0.57 23.20
N ALA A 88 0.36 -0.64 22.77
CA ALA A 88 1.10 -1.86 23.09
C ALA A 88 2.56 -1.84 22.58
N ARG A 89 2.88 -0.98 21.59
CA ARG A 89 4.23 -0.78 21.05
C ARG A 89 4.88 0.52 21.53
N GLY A 90 4.32 1.12 22.56
CA GLY A 90 4.88 2.30 23.20
C GLY A 90 4.65 3.61 22.43
N ALA A 91 3.66 3.67 21.54
CA ALA A 91 3.29 4.91 20.87
C ALA A 91 2.87 6.00 21.87
N ARG A 92 3.26 7.25 21.61
CA ARG A 92 2.84 8.42 22.36
C ARG A 92 2.13 9.41 21.44
N PHE A 93 0.89 9.74 21.78
CA PHE A 93 0.08 10.61 20.94
C PHE A 93 0.44 12.08 21.18
N ILE A 94 0.64 12.83 20.10
CA ILE A 94 1.09 14.23 20.13
C ILE A 94 0.12 15.15 19.38
N THR A 95 0.13 16.42 19.76
CA THR A 95 -0.59 17.51 19.07
C THR A 95 0.13 17.92 17.79
N LEU A 96 -0.59 18.58 16.87
CA LEU A 96 0.03 19.17 15.68
C LEU A 96 1.02 20.30 16.03
N ASP A 97 0.83 21.00 17.16
CA ASP A 97 1.78 22.01 17.60
C ASP A 97 3.09 21.41 18.11
N GLN A 98 3.04 20.29 18.82
CA GLN A 98 4.25 19.53 19.18
C GLN A 98 4.98 19.07 17.93
N LEU A 99 4.26 18.52 16.94
CA LEU A 99 4.84 18.13 15.66
C LEU A 99 5.46 19.33 14.92
N ARG A 100 4.74 20.45 14.80
CA ARG A 100 5.24 21.67 14.15
C ARG A 100 6.50 22.19 14.82
N ARG A 101 6.52 22.25 16.15
CA ARG A 101 7.70 22.69 16.91
C ARG A 101 8.87 21.74 16.71
N HIS A 102 8.64 20.43 16.64
CA HIS A 102 9.69 19.49 16.30
C HIS A 102 10.24 19.74 14.89
N LEU A 103 9.36 19.75 13.88
CA LEU A 103 9.76 19.92 12.48
C LEU A 103 10.44 21.26 12.18
N THR A 104 10.15 22.32 12.93
CA THR A 104 10.74 23.66 12.69
C THR A 104 11.89 24.00 13.63
N LEU A 105 11.86 23.53 14.87
CA LEU A 105 12.82 23.91 15.92
C LEU A 105 13.64 22.74 16.46
N ASN A 106 13.43 21.53 15.94
CA ASN A 106 13.97 20.30 16.50
C ASN A 106 13.64 20.15 18.00
N ALA A 107 12.47 20.63 18.41
CA ALA A 107 11.98 20.45 19.77
C ALA A 107 11.81 18.95 20.06
N PRO A 108 12.17 18.46 21.27
CA PRO A 108 12.13 17.04 21.56
C PRO A 108 10.70 16.51 21.53
N LEU A 109 10.52 15.32 20.96
CA LEU A 109 9.29 14.55 21.00
C LEU A 109 9.45 13.33 21.92
N PRO A 110 8.34 12.79 22.46
CA PRO A 110 8.39 11.49 23.09
C PRO A 110 8.77 10.40 22.08
N LYS A 111 9.29 9.26 22.57
CA LYS A 111 9.55 8.10 21.72
C LYS A 111 8.26 7.61 21.04
N ASN A 112 8.38 7.19 19.77
CA ASN A 112 7.28 6.73 18.93
C ASN A 112 6.09 7.70 18.87
N PRO A 113 6.31 8.98 18.49
CA PRO A 113 5.26 9.98 18.47
C PRO A 113 4.29 9.77 17.30
N VAL A 114 2.99 9.84 17.59
CA VAL A 114 1.91 9.65 16.62
C VAL A 114 0.93 10.82 16.70
N ALA A 115 0.72 11.53 15.60
CA ALA A 115 -0.35 12.52 15.47
C ALA A 115 -1.54 11.91 14.73
N LEU A 116 -2.75 12.13 15.23
CA LEU A 116 -3.99 11.68 14.62
C LEU A 116 -4.69 12.84 13.91
N THR A 117 -5.06 12.66 12.66
CA THR A 117 -5.77 13.65 11.85
C THR A 117 -7.02 13.03 11.23
N PHE A 118 -8.08 13.82 11.15
CA PHE A 118 -9.37 13.45 10.59
C PHE A 118 -9.77 14.51 9.57
N ASP A 119 -10.22 14.09 8.40
CA ASP A 119 -10.62 14.98 7.32
C ASP A 119 -12.16 14.98 7.16
N ASP A 120 -12.67 15.98 6.45
CA ASP A 120 -14.08 16.14 6.03
C ASP A 120 -15.13 16.40 7.12
N ASN A 121 -14.75 16.64 8.39
CA ASN A 121 -15.70 17.00 9.46
C ASN A 121 -16.97 16.14 9.54
N HIS A 122 -16.82 14.84 9.31
CA HIS A 122 -17.89 13.85 9.42
C HIS A 122 -18.49 13.84 10.83
N GLN A 123 -19.82 13.76 10.92
CA GLN A 123 -20.56 13.68 12.18
C GLN A 123 -20.18 12.44 13.01
N GLY A 124 -19.88 11.31 12.34
CA GLY A 124 -19.44 10.07 12.98
C GLY A 124 -18.17 10.24 13.83
N PHE A 125 -17.30 11.20 13.51
CA PHE A 125 -16.16 11.55 14.36
C PHE A 125 -16.63 11.99 15.76
N TYR A 126 -17.56 12.94 15.83
CA TYR A 126 -18.05 13.47 17.11
C TYR A 126 -18.85 12.43 17.89
N GLU A 127 -19.67 11.65 17.19
CA GLU A 127 -20.55 10.66 17.83
C GLU A 127 -19.80 9.44 18.35
N HIS A 128 -18.72 9.02 17.67
CA HIS A 128 -18.11 7.74 17.96
C HIS A 128 -16.62 7.80 18.30
N ILE A 129 -15.84 8.68 17.69
CA ILE A 129 -14.39 8.77 17.94
C ILE A 129 -14.07 9.71 19.08
N TYR A 130 -14.71 10.87 19.14
CA TYR A 130 -14.43 11.89 20.14
C TYR A 130 -14.60 11.38 21.59
N PRO A 131 -15.63 10.57 21.94
CA PRO A 131 -15.73 9.98 23.27
C PRO A 131 -14.54 9.08 23.63
N ILE A 132 -14.02 8.31 22.66
CA ILE A 132 -12.84 7.46 22.83
C ILE A 132 -11.61 8.34 23.08
N LEU A 133 -11.38 9.35 22.24
CA LEU A 133 -10.26 10.28 22.39
C LEU A 133 -10.27 10.96 23.76
N LYS A 134 -11.45 11.40 24.22
CA LYS A 134 -11.63 12.07 25.52
C LYS A 134 -11.34 11.13 26.69
N ARG A 135 -11.86 9.90 26.66
CA ARG A 135 -11.60 8.87 27.68
C ARG A 135 -10.10 8.53 27.75
N GLU A 136 -9.46 8.39 26.59
CA GLU A 136 -8.06 7.98 26.48
C GLU A 136 -7.07 9.16 26.57
N LYS A 137 -7.57 10.40 26.64
CA LYS A 137 -6.80 11.67 26.61
C LYS A 137 -5.85 11.76 25.41
N ILE A 138 -6.33 11.34 24.24
CA ILE A 138 -5.54 11.33 23.00
C ILE A 138 -5.85 12.61 22.21
N PRO A 139 -4.85 13.48 21.96
CA PRO A 139 -5.05 14.64 21.10
C PRO A 139 -5.25 14.21 19.64
N ALA A 140 -6.04 15.00 18.91
CA ALA A 140 -6.25 14.82 17.47
C ALA A 140 -6.41 16.15 16.75
N ALA A 141 -6.45 16.12 15.43
CA ALA A 141 -6.83 17.26 14.61
C ALA A 141 -7.99 16.92 13.67
N MET A 142 -8.86 17.90 13.42
CA MET A 142 -9.97 17.81 12.48
C MET A 142 -9.82 18.88 11.41
N PHE A 143 -9.69 18.47 10.14
CA PHE A 143 -9.63 19.34 8.99
C PHE A 143 -11.03 19.49 8.39
N VAL A 144 -11.52 20.73 8.34
CA VAL A 144 -12.91 21.06 8.03
C VAL A 144 -13.02 21.66 6.63
N HIS A 145 -13.87 21.09 5.77
CA HIS A 145 -14.25 21.72 4.51
C HIS A 145 -15.50 22.61 4.69
N THR A 146 -15.33 23.93 4.64
CA THR A 146 -16.26 24.86 5.28
C THR A 146 -17.66 24.93 4.63
N ASP A 147 -17.79 24.65 3.33
CA ASP A 147 -19.07 24.73 2.62
C ASP A 147 -20.03 23.59 2.96
N PHE A 148 -19.51 22.55 3.63
CA PHE A 148 -20.23 21.34 3.99
C PHE A 148 -20.63 21.30 5.46
N VAL A 149 -20.20 22.26 6.28
CA VAL A 149 -20.56 22.31 7.71
C VAL A 149 -22.08 22.32 7.88
N GLY A 150 -22.58 21.42 8.73
CA GLY A 150 -24.02 21.24 9.00
C GLY A 150 -24.83 20.58 7.90
N ARG A 151 -24.22 20.11 6.80
CA ARG A 151 -24.95 19.35 5.77
C ARG A 151 -25.32 17.96 6.28
N GLY A 152 -26.59 17.60 6.13
CA GLY A 152 -27.12 16.28 6.49
C GLY A 152 -26.88 15.19 5.43
N GLY A 153 -27.58 14.07 5.58
CA GLY A 153 -27.51 12.91 4.68
C GLY A 153 -26.73 11.72 5.25
N PRO A 154 -26.48 10.67 4.44
CA PRO A 154 -25.81 9.45 4.90
C PRO A 154 -24.40 9.65 5.45
N ARG A 155 -23.73 10.72 5.01
CA ARG A 155 -22.42 11.19 5.50
C ARG A 155 -22.57 12.60 6.06
N ALA A 156 -23.41 12.74 7.08
CA ALA A 156 -23.68 14.02 7.72
C ALA A 156 -22.40 14.68 8.24
N ARG A 157 -22.40 16.00 8.26
CA ARG A 157 -21.27 16.85 8.62
C ARG A 157 -21.58 17.54 9.93
N MET A 158 -20.57 17.64 10.80
CA MET A 158 -20.69 18.42 12.03
C MET A 158 -21.10 19.85 11.72
N ASP A 159 -21.90 20.44 12.59
CA ASP A 159 -22.30 21.84 12.54
C ASP A 159 -21.29 22.75 13.26
N TRP A 160 -21.46 24.06 13.10
CA TRP A 160 -20.58 25.05 13.75
C TRP A 160 -20.63 25.00 15.28
N ALA A 161 -21.77 24.62 15.87
CA ALA A 161 -21.89 24.47 17.32
C ALA A 161 -20.99 23.35 17.84
N THR A 162 -20.98 22.21 17.15
CA THR A 162 -20.12 21.06 17.44
C THR A 162 -18.65 21.40 17.24
N LEU A 163 -18.28 22.05 16.13
CA LEU A 163 -16.90 22.47 15.87
C LEU A 163 -16.38 23.46 16.94
N ARG A 164 -17.18 24.46 17.32
CA ARG A 164 -16.84 25.38 18.43
C ARG A 164 -16.68 24.67 19.77
N LYS A 165 -17.45 23.62 20.01
CA LYS A 165 -17.35 22.83 21.24
C LYS A 165 -16.03 22.06 21.27
N LEU A 166 -15.72 21.35 20.18
CA LEU A 166 -14.47 20.60 20.04
C LEU A 166 -13.24 21.51 20.23
N ASP A 167 -13.27 22.70 19.64
CA ASP A 167 -12.19 23.69 19.74
C ASP A 167 -12.01 24.20 21.19
N ARG A 168 -13.10 24.58 21.86
CA ARG A 168 -13.07 25.07 23.25
C ARG A 168 -12.60 24.02 24.25
N GLU A 169 -12.89 22.74 24.01
CA GLU A 169 -12.42 21.64 24.86
C GLU A 169 -10.91 21.35 24.69
N GLY A 170 -10.27 21.88 23.63
CA GLY A 170 -8.82 21.89 23.45
C GLY A 170 -8.16 20.55 23.12
N LEU A 171 -8.91 19.44 23.14
CA LEU A 171 -8.40 18.11 22.77
C LEU A 171 -8.24 17.92 21.26
N VAL A 172 -9.06 18.62 20.47
CA VAL A 172 -9.08 18.53 19.01
C VAL A 172 -8.67 19.86 18.40
N THR A 173 -7.56 19.88 17.67
CA THR A 173 -7.14 21.05 16.90
C THR A 173 -7.98 21.15 15.62
N ILE A 174 -8.71 22.25 15.43
CA ILE A 174 -9.44 22.51 14.18
C ILE A 174 -8.53 23.18 13.14
N GLY A 175 -8.46 22.59 11.94
CA GLY A 175 -7.72 23.07 10.77
C GLY A 175 -8.61 23.15 9.51
N SER A 176 -8.07 23.67 8.42
CA SER A 176 -8.80 23.83 7.15
C SER A 176 -8.66 22.61 6.22
N HIS A 177 -9.73 22.26 5.52
CA HIS A 177 -9.75 21.32 4.41
C HIS A 177 -10.29 21.97 3.11
N THR A 178 -9.96 23.25 2.93
CA THR A 178 -10.49 24.15 1.89
C THR A 178 -11.99 24.44 2.03
N ALA A 179 -12.57 25.21 1.11
CA ALA A 179 -13.97 25.60 1.21
C ALA A 179 -14.88 24.49 0.68
N SER A 180 -14.68 24.11 -0.58
CA SER A 180 -15.58 23.22 -1.32
C SER A 180 -15.00 21.84 -1.60
N HIS A 181 -13.82 21.51 -1.06
CA HIS A 181 -13.14 20.21 -1.22
C HIS A 181 -12.76 19.86 -2.68
N ARG A 182 -12.58 20.88 -3.54
CA ARG A 182 -12.10 20.66 -4.92
C ARG A 182 -10.61 20.34 -4.94
N ASP A 183 -10.19 19.49 -5.88
CA ASP A 183 -8.77 19.26 -6.18
C ASP A 183 -8.12 20.58 -6.64
N LEU A 184 -7.32 21.20 -5.77
CA LEU A 184 -6.72 22.50 -5.99
C LEU A 184 -5.81 22.52 -7.23
N THR A 185 -5.18 21.39 -7.57
CA THR A 185 -4.26 21.30 -8.73
C THR A 185 -4.97 21.45 -10.07
N GLN A 186 -6.30 21.30 -10.08
CA GLN A 186 -7.14 21.47 -11.27
C GLN A 186 -7.78 22.86 -11.36
N LEU A 187 -7.48 23.75 -10.40
CA LEU A 187 -8.07 25.08 -10.31
C LEU A 187 -7.10 26.16 -10.79
N THR A 188 -7.68 27.26 -11.29
CA THR A 188 -6.89 28.47 -11.58
C THR A 188 -6.30 29.05 -10.30
N GLN A 189 -5.23 29.85 -10.41
CA GLN A 189 -4.62 30.54 -9.27
C GLN A 189 -5.63 31.35 -8.44
N ALA A 190 -6.60 32.00 -9.10
CA ALA A 190 -7.61 32.80 -8.43
C ALA A 190 -8.59 31.93 -7.61
N GLU A 191 -9.02 30.79 -8.17
CA GLU A 191 -9.88 29.83 -7.49
C GLU A 191 -9.16 29.14 -6.33
N GLN A 192 -7.92 28.68 -6.50
CA GLN A 192 -7.12 28.11 -5.40
C GLN A 192 -6.98 29.10 -4.24
N ARG A 193 -6.72 30.37 -4.56
CA ARG A 193 -6.60 31.42 -3.55
C ARG A 193 -7.92 31.62 -2.81
N LEU A 194 -9.05 31.58 -3.52
CA LEU A 194 -10.37 31.74 -2.93
C LEU A 194 -10.68 30.60 -1.97
N GLU A 195 -10.52 29.34 -2.41
CA GLU A 195 -10.68 28.13 -1.60
C GLU A 195 -9.92 28.19 -0.27
N LEU A 196 -8.65 28.63 -0.33
CA LEU A 196 -7.77 28.70 0.84
C LEU A 196 -8.14 29.85 1.78
N LEU A 197 -8.53 31.02 1.26
CA LEU A 197 -8.85 32.20 2.06
C LEU A 197 -10.26 32.14 2.65
N GLU A 198 -11.26 31.68 1.90
CA GLU A 198 -12.65 31.58 2.38
C GLU A 198 -12.76 30.58 3.52
N SER A 199 -12.17 29.39 3.37
CA SER A 199 -12.14 28.39 4.43
C SER A 199 -11.43 28.89 5.67
N LYS A 200 -10.26 29.53 5.52
CA LYS A 200 -9.53 30.12 6.64
C LYS A 200 -10.39 31.17 7.35
N TRP A 201 -10.97 32.10 6.62
CA TRP A 201 -11.74 33.19 7.20
C TRP A 201 -13.01 32.70 7.90
N ALA A 202 -13.73 31.77 7.28
CA ALA A 202 -14.89 31.15 7.90
C ALA A 202 -14.52 30.48 9.22
N LEU A 203 -13.46 29.67 9.25
CA LEU A 203 -13.01 29.02 10.49
C LEU A 203 -12.55 30.05 11.55
N GLU A 204 -11.72 31.04 11.18
CA GLU A 204 -11.24 32.05 12.12
C GLU A 204 -12.37 32.90 12.71
N ARG A 205 -13.40 33.21 11.90
CA ARG A 205 -14.61 33.90 12.37
C ARG A 205 -15.39 33.06 13.38
N GLU A 206 -15.59 31.78 13.10
CA GLU A 206 -16.42 30.90 13.92
C GLU A 206 -15.70 30.43 15.20
N LEU A 207 -14.36 30.36 15.18
CA LEU A 207 -13.53 29.89 16.30
C LEU A 207 -12.92 31.03 17.13
N GLY A 208 -12.80 32.25 16.58
CA GLY A 208 -12.23 33.40 17.28
C GLY A 208 -10.71 33.32 17.50
N ARG A 209 -9.99 32.47 16.75
CA ARG A 209 -8.53 32.31 16.81
C ARG A 209 -7.94 32.05 15.42
N PRO A 210 -6.63 32.30 15.21
CA PRO A 210 -5.98 31.96 13.95
C PRO A 210 -6.04 30.46 13.62
N VAL A 211 -6.24 30.14 12.34
CA VAL A 211 -6.22 28.77 11.80
C VAL A 211 -5.03 28.61 10.87
N VAL A 212 -4.00 27.92 11.35
CA VAL A 212 -2.68 27.89 10.70
C VAL A 212 -2.34 26.57 10.02
N TYR A 213 -3.25 25.59 10.08
CA TYR A 213 -3.08 24.26 9.49
C TYR A 213 -4.08 24.01 8.37
N VAL A 214 -3.61 23.36 7.30
CA VAL A 214 -4.44 22.96 6.15
C VAL A 214 -4.13 21.53 5.72
N ALA A 215 -5.14 20.73 5.42
CA ALA A 215 -4.98 19.49 4.66
C ALA A 215 -5.56 19.69 3.26
N TYR A 216 -4.89 19.21 2.23
CA TYR A 216 -5.37 19.40 0.85
C TYR A 216 -6.30 18.25 0.43
N PRO A 217 -7.43 18.54 -0.24
CA PRO A 217 -8.33 17.52 -0.78
C PRO A 217 -7.57 16.49 -1.61
N GLU A 218 -7.92 15.22 -1.43
CA GLU A 218 -7.26 14.07 -2.06
C GLU A 218 -5.73 13.98 -1.79
N GLY A 219 -5.21 14.76 -0.85
CA GLY A 219 -3.77 14.86 -0.56
C GLY A 219 -2.95 15.56 -1.66
N LYS A 220 -3.58 16.25 -2.60
CA LYS A 220 -2.93 16.85 -3.78
C LYS A 220 -2.59 18.32 -3.57
N ALA A 221 -1.32 18.67 -3.77
CA ALA A 221 -0.85 20.05 -3.81
C ALA A 221 0.35 20.15 -4.76
N ASP A 222 0.37 21.21 -5.56
CA ASP A 222 1.51 21.56 -6.42
C ASP A 222 2.25 22.80 -5.88
N ALA A 223 3.32 23.22 -6.56
CA ALA A 223 4.09 24.39 -6.15
C ALA A 223 3.27 25.68 -6.06
N LEU A 224 2.24 25.84 -6.91
CA LEU A 224 1.33 26.98 -6.86
C LEU A 224 0.44 26.91 -5.61
N THR A 225 -0.11 25.73 -5.32
CA THR A 225 -0.91 25.48 -4.11
C THR A 225 -0.12 25.81 -2.85
N LEU A 226 1.12 25.32 -2.74
CA LEU A 226 1.98 25.59 -1.57
C LEU A 226 2.26 27.08 -1.41
N LYS A 227 2.58 27.78 -2.52
CA LYS A 227 2.78 29.23 -2.52
C LYS A 227 1.53 29.97 -2.03
N LEU A 228 0.36 29.64 -2.56
CA LEU A 228 -0.89 30.29 -2.19
C LEU A 228 -1.29 29.99 -0.75
N ALA A 229 -1.05 28.77 -0.25
CA ALA A 229 -1.28 28.41 1.14
C ALA A 229 -0.39 29.24 2.09
N ARG A 230 0.88 29.46 1.72
CA ARG A 230 1.79 30.35 2.45
C ARG A 230 1.27 31.80 2.45
N GLU A 231 0.87 32.32 1.30
CA GLU A 231 0.31 33.69 1.18
C GLU A 231 -1.01 33.88 1.96
N ALA A 232 -1.78 32.81 2.11
CA ALA A 232 -2.97 32.77 2.95
C ALA A 232 -2.66 32.73 4.45
N GLY A 233 -1.41 32.44 4.85
CA GLY A 233 -0.97 32.42 6.24
C GLY A 233 -1.07 31.05 6.91
N TYR A 234 -1.12 29.96 6.15
CA TYR A 234 -0.90 28.62 6.69
C TYR A 234 0.60 28.41 6.95
N VAL A 235 0.91 27.67 8.02
CA VAL A 235 2.29 27.42 8.47
C VAL A 235 2.68 25.94 8.39
N MET A 236 1.70 25.05 8.32
CA MET A 236 1.91 23.62 8.08
C MET A 236 0.73 23.05 7.28
N GLY A 237 1.05 22.30 6.23
CA GLY A 237 0.10 21.78 5.24
C GLY A 237 0.28 20.28 5.07
N PHE A 238 -0.78 19.53 4.78
CA PHE A 238 -0.77 18.06 4.78
C PHE A 238 -1.21 17.43 3.47
N THR A 239 -0.45 16.42 3.02
CA THR A 239 -0.72 15.58 1.85
C THR A 239 -1.00 14.12 2.27
N ILE A 240 -1.17 13.20 1.31
CA ILE A 240 -1.34 11.75 1.56
C ILE A 240 -0.37 10.97 0.65
N ASP A 241 0.93 11.17 0.83
CA ASP A 241 1.99 10.51 0.05
C ASP A 241 2.72 9.38 0.82
N TRP A 242 2.17 8.97 1.97
CA TRP A 242 2.65 7.85 2.80
C TRP A 242 4.12 7.97 3.22
N ARG A 243 4.45 9.14 3.75
CA ARG A 243 5.78 9.53 4.17
C ARG A 243 5.80 9.95 5.65
N LEU A 244 6.95 9.79 6.31
CA LEU A 244 7.17 10.42 7.62
C LEU A 244 7.26 11.95 7.44
N PRO A 245 6.75 12.75 8.39
CA PRO A 245 6.74 14.21 8.30
C PRO A 245 8.12 14.85 8.12
N GLY A 246 9.15 14.29 8.75
CA GLY A 246 10.52 14.81 8.64
C GLY A 246 11.16 14.61 7.26
N ASP A 247 10.61 13.72 6.44
CA ASP A 247 11.12 13.44 5.08
C ASP A 247 10.35 14.25 4.01
N SER A 248 9.42 15.11 4.43
CA SER A 248 8.62 15.94 3.53
C SER A 248 9.43 17.03 2.85
N PRO A 249 9.06 17.43 1.62
CA PRO A 249 9.82 18.42 0.87
C PRO A 249 9.64 19.86 1.38
N ASP A 250 8.54 20.15 2.08
CA ASP A 250 8.20 21.50 2.55
C ASP A 250 7.25 21.40 3.77
N MET A 251 7.23 22.41 4.64
CA MET A 251 6.32 22.45 5.81
C MET A 251 4.85 22.54 5.38
N LEU A 252 4.56 23.03 4.18
CA LEU A 252 3.22 23.00 3.59
C LEU A 252 2.95 21.69 2.84
N ALA A 253 3.81 20.68 2.90
CA ALA A 253 3.62 19.39 2.23
C ALA A 253 3.99 18.20 3.14
N ILE A 254 3.53 18.24 4.39
CA ILE A 254 3.75 17.19 5.38
C ILE A 254 2.99 15.92 5.00
N GLY A 255 3.74 14.83 4.83
CA GLY A 255 3.21 13.54 4.46
C GLY A 255 2.42 12.89 5.59
N ARG A 256 1.35 12.17 5.21
CA ARG A 256 0.51 11.38 6.12
C ARG A 256 0.33 9.97 5.58
N TYR A 257 0.04 9.05 6.49
CA TYR A 257 -0.42 7.70 6.17
C TYR A 257 -1.92 7.61 6.38
N ILE A 258 -2.65 7.12 5.38
CA ILE A 258 -4.04 6.71 5.61
C ILE A 258 -4.07 5.58 6.64
N GLN A 259 -5.08 5.54 7.51
CA GLN A 259 -5.13 4.62 8.67
C GLN A 259 -4.91 3.13 8.31
N THR A 260 -5.33 2.70 7.12
CA THR A 260 -5.11 1.33 6.63
C THR A 260 -3.63 1.00 6.38
N GLN A 261 -2.79 2.03 6.26
CA GLN A 261 -1.33 1.94 6.17
C GLN A 261 -0.63 2.13 7.53
N MET A 262 -1.35 2.11 8.66
CA MET A 262 -0.76 2.23 10.00
C MET A 262 0.40 1.26 10.25
N PRO A 263 0.34 -0.05 9.88
CA PRO A 263 1.49 -0.93 10.04
C PRO A 263 2.70 -0.46 9.21
N ARG A 264 2.48 0.00 7.98
CA ARG A 264 3.56 0.55 7.14
C ARG A 264 4.19 1.77 7.81
N ALA A 265 3.39 2.71 8.31
CA ALA A 265 3.88 3.88 9.03
C ALA A 265 4.75 3.49 10.23
N TRP A 266 4.25 2.54 11.05
CA TRP A 266 5.00 2.03 12.20
C TRP A 266 6.34 1.46 11.79
N TYR A 267 6.36 0.62 10.75
CA TYR A 267 7.56 -0.06 10.29
C TYR A 267 8.53 0.83 9.50
N THR A 268 8.07 1.97 8.98
CA THR A 268 8.95 3.01 8.44
C THR A 268 9.71 3.69 9.58
N LEU A 269 9.01 4.06 10.67
CA LEU A 269 9.61 4.68 11.85
C LEU A 269 10.46 3.69 12.68
N ASN A 270 9.98 2.45 12.78
CA ASN A 270 10.57 1.36 13.58
C ASN A 270 10.89 0.14 12.70
N PRO A 271 11.91 0.20 11.83
CA PRO A 271 12.26 -0.91 10.93
C PRO A 271 12.60 -2.21 11.68
N GLN A 272 13.14 -2.11 12.89
CA GLN A 272 13.47 -3.25 13.75
C GLN A 272 12.24 -4.00 14.26
N ASP A 273 11.08 -3.33 14.36
CA ASP A 273 9.83 -3.94 14.80
C ASP A 273 9.12 -4.68 13.66
N LYS A 274 9.61 -4.54 12.42
CA LYS A 274 9.10 -5.34 11.30
C LYS A 274 9.17 -6.80 11.70
N PRO A 275 8.03 -7.52 11.76
CA PRO A 275 8.05 -8.93 12.06
C PRO A 275 8.90 -9.61 11.00
N GLN A 276 10.11 -10.02 11.38
CA GLN A 276 10.92 -10.90 10.58
C GLN A 276 10.44 -12.31 10.90
N PRO A 277 9.73 -13.00 9.99
CA PRO A 277 9.65 -14.44 10.16
C PRO A 277 11.08 -14.96 10.00
N ARG A 278 11.57 -15.71 10.99
CA ARG A 278 12.80 -16.52 10.84
C ARG A 278 12.49 -17.60 9.82
N ILE A 279 12.66 -17.24 8.55
CA ILE A 279 12.56 -18.16 7.43
C ILE A 279 13.94 -18.78 7.27
N GLY A 280 14.15 -19.94 7.87
CA GLY A 280 15.31 -20.79 7.60
C GLY A 280 15.13 -21.58 6.31
N LEU A 281 16.21 -22.21 5.87
CA LEU A 281 16.20 -23.19 4.78
C LEU A 281 15.21 -24.31 5.09
N VAL A 282 14.42 -24.69 4.09
CA VAL A 282 13.54 -25.87 4.09
C VAL A 282 13.99 -26.78 2.97
N GLU A 283 14.17 -28.07 3.27
CA GLU A 283 14.45 -29.11 2.28
C GLU A 283 13.27 -30.07 2.19
N ARG A 284 12.89 -30.44 0.97
CA ARG A 284 11.78 -31.33 0.64
C ARG A 284 12.22 -32.39 -0.35
N ARG A 285 11.98 -33.66 -0.04
CA ARG A 285 12.24 -34.78 -0.95
C ARG A 285 11.14 -34.88 -2.00
N LEU A 286 11.52 -35.04 -3.26
CA LEU A 286 10.64 -35.20 -4.40
C LEU A 286 10.39 -36.69 -4.70
N LYS A 287 9.16 -36.98 -5.11
CA LYS A 287 8.70 -38.26 -5.65
C LYS A 287 8.17 -38.01 -7.05
N GLU A 288 8.59 -38.82 -8.01
CA GLU A 288 8.04 -38.76 -9.35
C GLU A 288 6.75 -39.57 -9.41
N THR A 289 5.62 -38.86 -9.42
CA THR A 289 4.27 -39.44 -9.59
C THR A 289 3.70 -39.02 -10.94
N PRO A 290 2.61 -39.63 -11.42
CA PRO A 290 1.88 -39.09 -12.56
C PRO A 290 1.43 -37.64 -12.32
N VAL A 291 1.47 -36.83 -13.39
CA VAL A 291 1.00 -35.45 -13.41
C VAL A 291 -0.53 -35.46 -13.48
N ARG A 292 -1.16 -34.69 -12.59
CA ARG A 292 -2.63 -34.63 -12.45
C ARG A 292 -3.13 -33.23 -12.17
N LEU A 293 -4.32 -32.92 -12.66
CA LEU A 293 -5.01 -31.65 -12.46
C LEU A 293 -6.24 -31.83 -11.57
N GLU A 294 -6.33 -31.01 -10.52
CA GLU A 294 -7.47 -30.95 -9.62
C GLU A 294 -8.08 -29.54 -9.67
N TYR A 295 -9.40 -29.47 -9.88
CA TYR A 295 -10.17 -28.25 -9.65
C TYR A 295 -10.72 -28.26 -8.24
N ARG A 296 -10.50 -27.17 -7.51
CA ARG A 296 -10.80 -27.11 -6.08
C ARG A 296 -11.54 -25.83 -5.71
N ARG A 297 -12.26 -25.92 -4.58
CA ARG A 297 -12.90 -24.80 -3.91
C ARG A 297 -12.62 -24.87 -2.42
N ASP A 298 -11.68 -24.07 -1.95
CA ASP A 298 -11.30 -24.01 -0.53
C ASP A 298 -11.37 -22.55 -0.06
N LEU A 299 -11.93 -22.31 1.13
CA LEU A 299 -12.12 -20.96 1.71
C LEU A 299 -12.79 -19.96 0.75
N GLY A 300 -13.73 -20.41 -0.07
CA GLY A 300 -14.44 -19.59 -1.05
C GLY A 300 -13.67 -19.28 -2.34
N VAL A 301 -12.43 -19.74 -2.48
CA VAL A 301 -11.60 -19.54 -3.68
C VAL A 301 -11.77 -20.71 -4.64
N ARG A 302 -12.14 -20.44 -5.90
CA ARG A 302 -12.03 -21.41 -6.99
C ARG A 302 -10.62 -21.37 -7.56
N TRP A 303 -9.97 -22.52 -7.64
CA TRP A 303 -8.58 -22.62 -8.08
C TRP A 303 -8.28 -23.98 -8.72
N ALA A 304 -7.21 -24.04 -9.48
CA ALA A 304 -6.68 -25.25 -10.09
C ALA A 304 -5.32 -25.56 -9.47
N MET A 305 -5.08 -26.85 -9.23
CA MET A 305 -3.84 -27.38 -8.70
C MET A 305 -3.37 -28.53 -9.58
N ILE A 306 -2.17 -28.40 -10.15
CA ILE A 306 -1.50 -29.47 -10.88
C ILE A 306 -0.38 -30.01 -10.01
N ARG A 307 -0.33 -31.33 -9.79
CA ARG A 307 0.67 -31.98 -8.96
C ARG A 307 1.36 -33.13 -9.69
N GLY A 308 2.55 -33.48 -9.23
CA GLY A 308 3.30 -34.64 -9.68
C GLY A 308 4.27 -34.35 -10.82
N GLY A 309 4.84 -35.41 -11.38
CA GLY A 309 5.88 -35.34 -12.39
C GLY A 309 7.20 -34.79 -11.84
N ARG A 310 8.03 -34.33 -12.78
CA ARG A 310 9.33 -33.72 -12.52
C ARG A 310 9.32 -32.27 -12.99
N ALA A 311 9.53 -31.35 -12.06
CA ALA A 311 9.64 -29.93 -12.38
C ALA A 311 10.94 -29.63 -13.14
N GLU A 312 10.84 -28.83 -14.19
CA GLU A 312 11.99 -28.25 -14.91
C GLU A 312 11.69 -26.78 -15.20
N SER A 313 12.65 -25.90 -14.92
CA SER A 313 12.59 -24.49 -15.31
C SER A 313 13.13 -24.34 -16.73
N ARG A 314 12.42 -23.56 -17.55
CA ARG A 314 12.71 -23.36 -18.97
C ARG A 314 12.94 -21.90 -19.24
N LEU A 315 14.05 -21.59 -19.90
CA LEU A 315 14.40 -20.24 -20.34
C LEU A 315 14.52 -20.19 -21.86
N SER A 316 14.02 -19.11 -22.45
CA SER A 316 14.09 -18.82 -23.88
C SER A 316 14.78 -17.48 -24.13
N SER A 317 15.51 -17.41 -25.25
CA SER A 317 16.05 -16.14 -25.76
C SER A 317 14.97 -15.25 -26.36
N TYR A 318 13.77 -15.80 -26.62
CA TYR A 318 12.60 -15.11 -27.14
C TYR A 318 11.44 -15.21 -26.16
N ARG A 319 10.30 -14.64 -26.51
CA ARG A 319 9.08 -14.75 -25.70
C ARG A 319 8.16 -15.77 -26.30
N GLU A 320 7.74 -16.73 -25.48
CA GLU A 320 6.95 -17.87 -25.90
C GLU A 320 5.73 -18.02 -25.00
N SER A 321 4.68 -18.66 -25.51
CA SER A 321 3.54 -19.01 -24.66
C SER A 321 3.93 -20.16 -23.73
N VAL A 322 3.23 -20.30 -22.61
CA VAL A 322 3.45 -21.46 -21.72
C VAL A 322 3.14 -22.78 -22.44
N ARG A 323 2.21 -22.78 -23.39
CA ARG A 323 1.92 -23.94 -24.23
C ARG A 323 3.14 -24.34 -25.06
N ASP A 324 3.85 -23.38 -25.65
CA ASP A 324 5.05 -23.66 -26.45
C ASP A 324 6.14 -24.28 -25.57
N PHE A 325 6.36 -23.75 -24.36
CA PHE A 325 7.29 -24.35 -23.39
C PHE A 325 6.92 -25.79 -23.05
N VAL A 326 5.63 -26.07 -22.85
CA VAL A 326 5.14 -27.42 -22.54
C VAL A 326 5.40 -28.37 -23.72
N GLN A 327 5.04 -27.95 -24.93
CA GLN A 327 5.20 -28.76 -26.15
C GLN A 327 6.68 -29.04 -26.47
N GLN A 328 7.52 -27.99 -26.44
CA GLN A 328 8.96 -28.13 -26.72
C GLN A 328 9.69 -29.01 -25.71
N ALA A 329 9.24 -29.00 -24.45
CA ALA A 329 9.83 -29.83 -23.40
C ALA A 329 9.28 -31.27 -23.39
N GLY A 330 8.24 -31.57 -24.17
CA GLY A 330 7.49 -32.83 -24.02
C GLY A 330 6.88 -32.97 -22.62
N ALA A 331 6.48 -31.84 -22.01
CA ALA A 331 5.91 -31.79 -20.68
C ALA A 331 4.39 -32.01 -20.71
N VAL A 332 3.84 -32.32 -19.54
CA VAL A 332 2.39 -32.47 -19.35
C VAL A 332 1.75 -31.15 -18.94
N ALA A 333 2.44 -30.32 -18.18
CA ALA A 333 1.88 -29.07 -17.68
C ALA A 333 2.94 -27.99 -17.60
N GLY A 334 2.49 -26.74 -17.53
CA GLY A 334 3.38 -25.60 -17.40
C GLY A 334 2.70 -24.43 -16.71
N ILE A 335 3.51 -23.63 -16.05
CA ILE A 335 3.08 -22.37 -15.45
C ILE A 335 4.14 -21.32 -15.73
N ASN A 336 3.69 -20.09 -15.93
CA ASN A 336 4.56 -18.95 -15.82
C ASN A 336 4.03 -17.98 -14.78
N GLY A 337 4.96 -17.23 -14.20
CA GLY A 337 4.72 -15.89 -13.72
C GLY A 337 5.84 -15.04 -14.26
N THR A 338 5.62 -13.74 -14.37
CA THR A 338 6.76 -12.82 -14.41
C THR A 338 7.48 -12.94 -13.07
N PHE A 339 8.78 -12.78 -13.09
CA PHE A 339 9.56 -12.74 -11.87
C PHE A 339 9.64 -11.30 -11.33
N PHE A 340 8.62 -10.46 -11.58
CA PHE A 340 8.60 -9.01 -11.32
C PHE A 340 7.21 -8.49 -11.07
N ALA A 341 6.99 -8.00 -9.86
CA ALA A 341 5.84 -7.15 -9.61
C ALA A 341 6.18 -5.99 -8.66
N ASP A 342 7.48 -5.70 -8.45
CA ASP A 342 7.90 -4.51 -7.71
C ASP A 342 8.14 -3.34 -8.68
N PRO A 343 7.30 -2.30 -8.68
CA PRO A 343 7.35 -1.22 -9.67
C PRO A 343 8.59 -0.32 -9.53
N TYR A 344 9.30 -0.39 -8.41
CA TYR A 344 10.57 0.33 -8.23
C TYR A 344 11.78 -0.50 -8.69
N LEU A 345 11.60 -1.79 -8.99
CA LEU A 345 12.52 -2.52 -9.86
C LEU A 345 12.06 -2.15 -11.27
N LYS A 346 12.79 -1.28 -11.99
CA LYS A 346 12.41 -0.81 -13.34
C LYS A 346 12.15 -2.01 -14.27
N ALA A 347 10.90 -2.48 -14.33
CA ALA A 347 10.46 -3.59 -15.15
C ALA A 347 9.52 -3.06 -16.24
N GLN A 348 10.03 -2.13 -17.06
CA GLN A 348 9.41 -1.86 -18.37
C GLN A 348 9.84 -2.93 -19.39
N ASP A 349 10.92 -3.67 -19.09
CA ASP A 349 11.45 -4.77 -19.87
C ASP A 349 11.37 -6.05 -19.02
N ASN A 350 10.97 -7.17 -19.62
CA ASN A 350 10.70 -8.44 -18.92
C ASN A 350 11.99 -9.19 -18.53
N THR A 351 13.07 -8.46 -18.20
CA THR A 351 14.37 -8.94 -17.71
C THR A 351 14.16 -9.73 -16.43
N MET A 352 14.73 -10.94 -16.24
CA MET A 352 14.60 -11.81 -15.03
C MET A 352 15.53 -11.45 -13.84
N VAL A 353 15.05 -11.59 -12.57
CA VAL A 353 15.76 -11.16 -11.35
C VAL A 353 16.55 -12.35 -10.89
N GLY A 354 17.84 -12.15 -10.80
CA GLY A 354 18.76 -13.21 -10.43
C GLY A 354 18.83 -13.47 -8.92
N PRO A 355 19.48 -14.57 -8.52
CA PRO A 355 20.14 -15.52 -9.41
C PRO A 355 19.18 -16.55 -10.04
N ILE A 356 19.51 -17.03 -11.24
CA ILE A 356 18.71 -18.01 -12.01
C ILE A 356 19.60 -19.08 -12.62
N VAL A 357 19.11 -20.32 -12.64
CA VAL A 357 19.65 -21.46 -13.41
C VAL A 357 18.44 -22.17 -14.02
N ALA A 358 18.42 -22.31 -15.34
CA ALA A 358 17.29 -22.94 -16.03
C ALA A 358 17.72 -23.72 -17.28
N ALA A 359 16.94 -24.73 -17.65
CA ALA A 359 17.12 -25.47 -18.88
C ALA A 359 16.84 -24.58 -20.13
N PRO A 360 17.40 -24.92 -21.31
CA PRO A 360 18.26 -26.09 -21.58
C PRO A 360 19.73 -25.89 -21.21
N LYS A 361 20.20 -24.64 -21.10
CA LYS A 361 21.65 -24.35 -20.97
C LYS A 361 22.19 -24.50 -19.54
N ARG A 362 21.35 -24.30 -18.51
CA ARG A 362 21.66 -24.48 -17.08
C ARG A 362 22.95 -23.79 -16.60
N PHE A 363 23.26 -22.61 -17.14
CA PHE A 363 24.33 -21.75 -16.59
C PHE A 363 23.76 -20.84 -15.51
N PHE A 364 24.60 -20.50 -14.54
CA PHE A 364 24.24 -19.57 -13.48
C PHE A 364 24.21 -18.13 -14.00
N VAL A 365 23.07 -17.46 -13.85
CA VAL A 365 22.87 -16.05 -14.20
C VAL A 365 22.72 -15.25 -12.91
N PRO A 366 23.71 -14.44 -12.51
CA PRO A 366 23.58 -13.57 -11.33
C PRO A 366 22.69 -12.36 -11.61
N GLU A 367 22.14 -11.76 -10.54
CA GLU A 367 21.59 -10.41 -10.59
C GLU A 367 22.74 -9.40 -10.74
N ARG A 368 22.75 -8.65 -11.85
CA ARG A 368 23.84 -7.72 -12.17
C ARG A 368 23.64 -6.35 -11.56
N ASN A 369 22.40 -5.98 -11.21
CA ASN A 369 22.08 -4.69 -10.63
C ASN A 369 22.14 -4.78 -9.09
N PRO A 370 23.13 -4.14 -8.44
CA PRO A 370 23.28 -4.21 -6.98
C PRO A 370 22.10 -3.60 -6.22
N TYR A 371 21.42 -2.59 -6.80
CA TYR A 371 20.21 -2.01 -6.22
C TYR A 371 19.04 -3.00 -6.27
N VAL A 372 18.86 -3.70 -7.39
CA VAL A 372 17.86 -4.77 -7.50
C VAL A 372 18.18 -5.87 -6.50
N MET A 373 19.44 -6.33 -6.44
CA MET A 373 19.89 -7.36 -5.51
C MET A 373 19.55 -7.02 -4.06
N TYR A 374 19.84 -5.79 -3.62
CA TYR A 374 19.50 -5.33 -2.26
C TYR A 374 18.00 -5.38 -1.96
N ARG A 375 17.15 -5.14 -2.97
CA ARG A 375 15.69 -5.10 -2.81
C ARG A 375 15.03 -6.46 -2.79
N ILE A 376 15.66 -7.47 -3.39
CA ILE A 376 15.17 -8.86 -3.44
C ILE A 376 15.72 -9.75 -2.32
N VAL A 377 16.65 -9.26 -1.48
CA VAL A 377 17.07 -9.98 -0.27
C VAL A 377 15.84 -10.36 0.59
N GLU A 378 15.86 -11.57 1.14
CA GLU A 378 14.76 -12.25 1.85
C GLU A 378 13.61 -12.79 0.99
N ARG A 379 13.59 -12.53 -0.33
CA ARG A 379 12.66 -13.24 -1.23
C ARG A 379 12.96 -14.74 -1.26
N PRO A 380 11.96 -15.60 -1.52
CA PRO A 380 12.20 -17.03 -1.64
C PRO A 380 13.14 -17.32 -2.82
N LEU A 381 14.30 -17.89 -2.56
CA LEU A 381 15.11 -18.58 -3.55
C LEU A 381 14.70 -20.04 -3.53
N VAL A 382 14.30 -20.56 -4.69
CA VAL A 382 13.91 -21.96 -4.86
C VAL A 382 14.94 -22.63 -5.75
N ALA A 383 15.53 -23.73 -5.28
CA ALA A 383 16.45 -24.56 -6.05
C ALA A 383 16.01 -26.01 -5.97
N TRP A 384 16.16 -26.77 -7.05
CA TRP A 384 15.83 -28.20 -7.04
C TRP A 384 16.70 -29.00 -8.01
N ASN A 385 16.64 -30.32 -7.83
CA ASN A 385 17.15 -31.34 -8.72
C ASN A 385 16.04 -32.40 -8.89
N ARG A 386 16.39 -33.63 -9.29
CA ARG A 386 15.43 -34.73 -9.43
C ARG A 386 14.90 -35.29 -8.11
N GLU A 387 15.67 -35.17 -7.03
CA GLU A 387 15.42 -35.89 -5.77
C GLU A 387 14.86 -35.00 -4.67
N ARG A 388 15.15 -33.70 -4.71
CA ARG A 388 14.79 -32.76 -3.67
C ARG A 388 14.67 -31.33 -4.19
N MET A 389 14.01 -30.51 -3.39
CA MET A 389 13.85 -29.08 -3.58
C MET A 389 14.14 -28.38 -2.26
N ILE A 390 14.82 -27.23 -2.35
CA ILE A 390 15.04 -26.34 -1.23
C ILE A 390 14.30 -25.01 -1.45
N PHE A 391 13.81 -24.46 -0.35
CA PHE A 391 13.32 -23.09 -0.28
C PHE A 391 14.12 -22.35 0.80
N VAL A 392 14.75 -21.24 0.44
CA VAL A 392 15.62 -20.49 1.35
C VAL A 392 15.44 -18.99 1.11
N PRO A 393 15.50 -18.11 2.13
CA PRO A 393 15.51 -16.68 1.86
C PRO A 393 16.82 -16.29 1.18
N LEU A 394 16.70 -15.57 0.08
CA LEU A 394 17.83 -15.06 -0.67
C LEU A 394 18.69 -14.15 0.22
N LYS A 395 19.99 -14.45 0.31
CA LYS A 395 21.01 -13.61 0.93
C LYS A 395 21.92 -12.99 -0.13
N LEU A 396 22.63 -11.92 0.23
CA LEU A 396 23.49 -11.18 -0.72
C LEU A 396 24.59 -12.06 -1.33
N ASP A 397 25.18 -12.95 -0.52
CA ASP A 397 26.23 -13.87 -0.95
C ASP A 397 25.71 -14.99 -1.87
N MET A 398 24.41 -15.29 -1.84
CA MET A 398 23.76 -16.29 -2.71
C MET A 398 23.66 -15.85 -4.17
N ASN A 399 24.08 -14.63 -4.53
CA ASN A 399 24.24 -14.22 -5.93
C ASN A 399 25.51 -14.81 -6.60
N ARG A 400 26.05 -15.89 -6.03
CA ARG A 400 27.19 -16.67 -6.54
C ARG A 400 26.84 -18.16 -6.45
N PRO A 401 27.24 -18.97 -7.43
CA PRO A 401 26.87 -20.38 -7.48
C PRO A 401 27.41 -21.16 -6.27
N ASP A 402 28.62 -20.85 -5.79
CA ASP A 402 29.25 -21.58 -4.69
C ASP A 402 28.48 -21.44 -3.37
N SER A 403 27.85 -20.29 -3.14
CA SER A 403 27.02 -20.06 -1.94
C SER A 403 25.78 -20.95 -1.94
N ILE A 404 25.19 -21.20 -3.10
CA ILE A 404 24.02 -22.08 -3.22
C ILE A 404 24.45 -23.55 -3.16
N ARG A 405 25.59 -23.89 -3.77
CA ARG A 405 26.17 -25.24 -3.71
C ARG A 405 26.48 -25.71 -2.29
N ARG A 406 26.70 -24.80 -1.33
CA ARG A 406 26.82 -25.17 0.10
C ARG A 406 25.57 -25.84 0.65
N PHE A 407 24.40 -25.50 0.12
CA PHE A 407 23.11 -26.05 0.55
C PHE A 407 22.64 -27.17 -0.38
N MET A 408 22.91 -27.03 -1.68
CA MET A 408 22.51 -27.99 -2.70
C MET A 408 23.56 -28.05 -3.82
N PRO A 409 24.61 -28.88 -3.69
CA PRO A 409 25.73 -28.92 -4.65
C PRO A 409 25.30 -29.21 -6.10
N ASP A 410 24.18 -29.91 -6.25
CA ASP A 410 23.72 -30.59 -7.45
C ASP A 410 22.37 -30.04 -7.97
N TYR A 411 22.01 -28.79 -7.63
CA TYR A 411 20.82 -28.15 -8.19
C TYR A 411 20.92 -28.10 -9.72
N THR A 412 19.80 -28.37 -10.39
CA THR A 412 19.67 -28.24 -11.85
C THR A 412 18.90 -27.00 -12.25
N ASP A 413 18.13 -26.46 -11.32
CA ASP A 413 17.18 -25.38 -11.53
C ASP A 413 17.18 -24.45 -10.31
N LEU A 414 17.06 -23.15 -10.56
CA LEU A 414 17.13 -22.11 -9.55
C LEU A 414 16.38 -20.86 -10.03
N PHE A 415 15.54 -20.28 -9.16
CA PHE A 415 14.98 -18.95 -9.40
C PHE A 415 14.63 -18.24 -8.09
N VAL A 416 14.46 -16.92 -8.17
CA VAL A 416 13.93 -16.09 -7.07
C VAL A 416 12.44 -15.86 -7.29
N GLY A 417 11.61 -16.39 -6.38
CA GLY A 417 10.16 -16.17 -6.36
C GLY A 417 9.79 -14.78 -5.85
N GLY A 418 8.53 -14.38 -6.08
CA GLY A 418 8.05 -13.05 -5.68
C GLY A 418 7.96 -12.90 -4.17
N VAL A 419 7.15 -13.73 -3.52
CA VAL A 419 6.91 -13.73 -2.08
C VAL A 419 6.64 -15.14 -1.58
N TRP A 420 6.88 -15.41 -0.30
CA TRP A 420 6.43 -16.65 0.33
C TRP A 420 4.91 -16.62 0.52
N MET A 421 4.23 -17.72 0.19
CA MET A 421 2.80 -17.89 0.42
C MET A 421 2.54 -18.93 1.51
N VAL A 422 3.19 -20.09 1.43
CA VAL A 422 3.00 -21.19 2.38
C VAL A 422 4.35 -21.72 2.81
N ARG A 423 4.49 -22.04 4.09
CA ARG A 423 5.69 -22.64 4.67
C ARG A 423 5.34 -23.56 5.82
N GLY A 424 5.84 -24.80 5.79
CA GLY A 424 5.49 -25.84 6.76
C GLY A 424 3.98 -26.04 6.90
N GLY A 425 3.22 -25.93 5.80
CA GLY A 425 1.76 -26.06 5.78
C GLY A 425 1.00 -24.88 6.36
N LYS A 426 1.68 -23.77 6.70
CA LYS A 426 1.05 -22.56 7.22
C LYS A 426 1.14 -21.45 6.19
N ALA A 427 0.05 -20.74 5.99
CA ALA A 427 0.09 -19.49 5.23
C ALA A 427 1.04 -18.53 5.94
N VAL A 428 2.06 -18.07 5.23
CA VAL A 428 3.08 -17.17 5.76
C VAL A 428 3.12 -15.89 4.95
N TRP A 429 3.64 -14.86 5.60
CA TRP A 429 3.67 -13.54 5.03
C TRP A 429 4.89 -12.70 5.47
N PRO A 430 6.09 -12.95 4.92
CA PRO A 430 7.21 -12.00 4.99
C PRO A 430 7.11 -10.96 3.89
N LEU A 431 7.24 -9.66 4.21
CA LEU A 431 7.50 -8.66 3.17
C LEU A 431 8.51 -7.60 3.61
N LYS A 432 9.75 -7.80 3.19
CA LYS A 432 10.62 -6.70 2.79
C LYS A 432 10.33 -6.46 1.30
N ASN A 433 9.78 -5.28 0.95
CA ASN A 433 9.49 -4.86 -0.43
C ASN A 433 8.60 -5.81 -1.25
N PRO A 434 7.29 -5.91 -0.94
CA PRO A 434 6.38 -6.67 -1.78
C PRO A 434 6.28 -6.09 -3.19
N PRO A 435 5.80 -6.90 -4.14
CA PRO A 435 5.12 -6.36 -5.30
C PRO A 435 4.12 -5.26 -4.95
N ALA A 436 4.07 -4.15 -5.67
CA ALA A 436 3.14 -3.06 -5.27
C ALA A 436 1.67 -3.49 -5.33
N ASP A 437 1.34 -4.40 -6.22
CA ASP A 437 -0.01 -4.86 -6.50
C ASP A 437 -0.38 -6.15 -5.75
N HIS A 438 0.42 -6.63 -4.80
CA HIS A 438 0.18 -7.91 -4.12
C HIS A 438 -1.15 -8.00 -3.34
N TRP A 439 -1.71 -6.85 -2.95
CA TRP A 439 -3.02 -6.75 -2.31
C TRP A 439 -4.17 -6.78 -3.30
N GLU A 440 -3.93 -6.41 -4.55
CA GLU A 440 -4.97 -6.25 -5.56
C GLU A 440 -5.65 -7.60 -5.83
N PRO A 441 -6.99 -7.67 -5.86
CA PRO A 441 -7.67 -8.87 -6.32
C PRO A 441 -7.37 -9.10 -7.81
N ARG A 442 -6.61 -10.15 -8.14
CA ARG A 442 -6.40 -10.61 -9.53
C ARG A 442 -6.07 -12.10 -9.57
N PRO A 443 -6.21 -12.79 -10.71
CA PRO A 443 -5.77 -14.17 -10.81
C PRO A 443 -4.29 -14.27 -10.42
N ARG A 444 -3.97 -15.21 -9.53
CA ARG A 444 -2.63 -15.42 -8.98
C ARG A 444 -2.18 -16.84 -9.25
N VAL A 445 -0.88 -17.01 -9.40
CA VAL A 445 -0.26 -18.32 -9.58
C VAL A 445 0.90 -18.53 -8.61
N PHE A 446 1.16 -19.79 -8.28
CA PHE A 446 2.26 -20.15 -7.39
C PHE A 446 2.93 -21.44 -7.84
N PHE A 447 4.18 -21.57 -7.43
CA PHE A 447 4.92 -22.83 -7.48
C PHE A 447 5.17 -23.29 -6.05
N GLY A 448 5.07 -24.59 -5.81
CA GLY A 448 5.15 -25.11 -4.46
C GLY A 448 5.41 -26.60 -4.39
N TYR A 449 5.12 -27.13 -3.19
CA TYR A 449 5.33 -28.51 -2.82
C TYR A 449 4.18 -29.01 -1.96
N ALA A 450 3.73 -30.24 -2.21
CA ALA A 450 2.77 -30.94 -1.36
C ALA A 450 3.01 -32.46 -1.44
N GLN A 451 3.11 -33.12 -0.29
CA GLN A 451 3.08 -34.58 -0.16
C GLN A 451 4.13 -35.35 -1.00
N GLY A 452 5.31 -34.78 -1.20
CA GLY A 452 6.35 -35.37 -2.05
C GLY A 452 6.40 -34.83 -3.47
N GLU A 453 5.48 -33.96 -3.87
CA GLU A 453 5.30 -33.60 -5.29
C GLU A 453 5.49 -32.09 -5.51
N PRO A 454 6.00 -31.68 -6.69
CA PRO A 454 5.92 -30.30 -7.11
C PRO A 454 4.46 -29.91 -7.40
N VAL A 455 4.12 -28.64 -7.17
CA VAL A 455 2.77 -28.10 -7.32
C VAL A 455 2.79 -26.85 -8.19
N LEU A 456 1.96 -26.82 -9.23
CA LEU A 456 1.61 -25.62 -9.98
C LEU A 456 0.18 -25.22 -9.59
N GLY A 457 -0.01 -24.04 -9.01
CA GLY A 457 -1.33 -23.59 -8.56
C GLY A 457 -1.77 -22.28 -9.19
N ALA A 458 -3.06 -22.14 -9.47
CA ALA A 458 -3.65 -20.92 -10.04
C ALA A 458 -5.05 -20.64 -9.50
N SER A 459 -5.35 -19.40 -9.09
CA SER A 459 -6.73 -18.99 -8.85
C SER A 459 -7.47 -18.80 -10.17
N LEU A 460 -8.73 -19.25 -10.21
CA LEU A 460 -9.63 -19.09 -11.37
C LEU A 460 -10.47 -17.81 -11.27
N GLN A 461 -10.17 -16.98 -10.29
CA GLN A 461 -10.84 -15.72 -10.01
C GLN A 461 -9.86 -14.74 -9.38
N PRO A 462 -10.16 -13.43 -9.43
CA PRO A 462 -9.42 -12.42 -8.70
C PRO A 462 -9.34 -12.70 -7.20
N VAL A 463 -8.14 -12.80 -6.65
CA VAL A 463 -7.89 -12.98 -5.21
C VAL A 463 -6.66 -12.18 -4.79
N SER A 464 -6.61 -11.79 -3.51
CA SER A 464 -5.36 -11.30 -2.92
C SER A 464 -4.42 -12.48 -2.70
N THR A 465 -3.11 -12.22 -2.74
CA THR A 465 -2.10 -13.26 -2.46
C THR A 465 -2.28 -13.85 -1.06
N ALA A 466 -2.67 -13.03 -0.07
CA ALA A 466 -2.92 -13.50 1.29
C ALA A 466 -4.09 -14.49 1.37
N LEU A 467 -5.16 -14.28 0.59
CA LEU A 467 -6.28 -15.21 0.53
C LEU A 467 -5.84 -16.53 -0.14
N LEU A 468 -5.14 -16.47 -1.28
CA LEU A 468 -4.67 -17.67 -1.96
C LEU A 468 -3.68 -18.47 -1.11
N ALA A 469 -2.82 -17.81 -0.34
CA ALA A 469 -1.91 -18.46 0.61
C ALA A 469 -2.66 -19.29 1.65
N ARG A 470 -3.73 -18.73 2.26
CA ARG A 470 -4.57 -19.47 3.21
C ARG A 470 -5.29 -20.64 2.55
N THR A 471 -5.81 -20.43 1.34
CA THR A 471 -6.46 -21.48 0.54
C THR A 471 -5.50 -22.64 0.27
N ALA A 472 -4.29 -22.35 -0.22
CA ALA A 472 -3.28 -23.37 -0.53
C ALA A 472 -2.84 -24.13 0.73
N ALA A 473 -2.60 -23.43 1.85
CA ALA A 473 -2.24 -24.06 3.12
C ALA A 473 -3.36 -24.99 3.64
N ALA A 474 -4.61 -24.53 3.63
CA ALA A 474 -5.77 -25.34 4.02
C ALA A 474 -5.96 -26.57 3.13
N ALA A 475 -5.48 -26.51 1.89
CA ALA A 475 -5.54 -27.59 0.92
C ALA A 475 -4.39 -28.61 1.02
N GLY A 476 -3.47 -28.44 1.98
CA GLY A 476 -2.35 -29.35 2.22
C GLY A 476 -1.09 -29.01 1.43
N VAL A 477 -1.00 -27.82 0.83
CA VAL A 477 0.28 -27.32 0.29
C VAL A 477 1.21 -27.03 1.45
N GLU A 478 2.44 -27.52 1.40
CA GLU A 478 3.40 -27.40 2.50
C GLU A 478 4.34 -26.22 2.31
N GLU A 479 4.80 -26.00 1.08
CA GLU A 479 5.63 -24.87 0.67
C GLU A 479 5.03 -24.23 -0.59
N ALA A 480 4.99 -22.91 -0.66
CA ALA A 480 4.56 -22.21 -1.88
C ALA A 480 5.17 -20.83 -1.98
N VAL A 481 5.56 -20.46 -3.19
CA VAL A 481 6.08 -19.15 -3.56
C VAL A 481 5.23 -18.57 -4.68
N LEU A 482 4.91 -17.29 -4.56
CA LEU A 482 4.18 -16.58 -5.60
C LEU A 482 5.07 -16.43 -6.84
N LEU A 483 4.52 -16.77 -8.00
CA LEU A 483 5.07 -16.41 -9.31
C LEU A 483 4.18 -15.28 -9.82
N ASP A 484 4.66 -14.09 -10.19
CA ASP A 484 3.74 -12.97 -10.41
C ASP A 484 4.01 -12.06 -11.61
N SER A 485 3.03 -11.98 -12.53
CA SER A 485 2.61 -10.72 -13.15
C SER A 485 1.19 -10.82 -13.62
N GLY A 486 0.39 -9.78 -13.36
CA GLY A 486 -0.99 -9.67 -13.79
C GLY A 486 -1.26 -10.25 -15.18
N TYR A 487 -0.72 -9.63 -16.24
CA TYR A 487 -1.14 -9.93 -17.62
C TYR A 487 -0.52 -11.18 -18.28
N SER A 488 0.67 -11.60 -17.85
CA SER A 488 1.40 -12.70 -18.53
C SER A 488 1.13 -14.07 -17.90
N THR A 489 0.48 -14.12 -16.74
CA THR A 489 0.25 -15.34 -15.97
C THR A 489 -0.61 -16.35 -16.72
N SER A 490 -0.19 -17.61 -16.74
CA SER A 490 -0.88 -18.73 -17.39
C SER A 490 -0.56 -20.04 -16.69
N LEU A 491 -1.58 -20.89 -16.53
CA LEU A 491 -1.44 -22.30 -16.16
C LEU A 491 -1.94 -23.15 -17.33
N VAL A 492 -1.14 -24.10 -17.77
CA VAL A 492 -1.42 -24.99 -18.90
C VAL A 492 -1.32 -26.45 -18.44
N TYR A 493 -2.27 -27.27 -18.88
CA TYR A 493 -2.29 -28.71 -18.69
C TYR A 493 -2.61 -29.37 -20.03
N GLN A 494 -1.70 -30.19 -20.53
CA GLN A 494 -1.65 -30.68 -21.90
C GLN A 494 -1.70 -29.50 -22.86
N ASP A 495 -2.59 -29.51 -23.85
CA ASP A 495 -2.81 -28.37 -24.74
C ASP A 495 -3.83 -27.35 -24.21
N ARG A 496 -4.44 -27.62 -23.05
CA ARG A 496 -5.51 -26.79 -22.49
C ARG A 496 -4.96 -25.73 -21.56
N LEU A 497 -5.44 -24.51 -21.75
CA LEU A 497 -5.17 -23.37 -20.89
C LEU A 497 -6.18 -23.39 -19.73
N VAL A 498 -5.65 -23.59 -18.51
CA VAL A 498 -6.42 -23.85 -17.29
C VAL A 498 -6.77 -22.56 -16.56
N ALA A 499 -5.82 -21.63 -16.50
CA ALA A 499 -5.98 -20.32 -15.87
C ALA A 499 -5.13 -19.29 -16.61
N VAL A 500 -5.61 -18.05 -16.67
CA VAL A 500 -4.86 -16.90 -17.20
C VAL A 500 -5.04 -15.68 -16.33
N GLY A 501 -4.06 -14.78 -16.40
CA GLY A 501 -4.01 -13.55 -15.64
C GLY A 501 -5.01 -12.45 -16.05
N ARG A 502 -5.83 -12.68 -17.09
CA ARG A 502 -6.82 -11.71 -17.61
C ARG A 502 -8.25 -12.01 -17.17
N GLN A 503 -9.11 -10.99 -17.28
CA GLN A 503 -10.55 -11.04 -17.00
C GLN A 503 -11.44 -11.31 -18.23
N TRP A 504 -10.91 -11.32 -19.47
CA TRP A 504 -11.71 -11.50 -20.69
C TRP A 504 -11.46 -12.82 -21.39
N ASP A 505 -12.53 -13.47 -21.82
CA ASP A 505 -12.51 -14.72 -22.57
C ASP A 505 -11.87 -14.53 -23.96
N GLY A 506 -11.07 -15.50 -24.41
CA GLY A 506 -10.57 -15.57 -25.79
C GLY A 506 -9.24 -14.86 -26.09
N VAL A 507 -8.67 -14.07 -25.17
CA VAL A 507 -7.39 -13.38 -25.42
C VAL A 507 -6.22 -14.17 -24.79
N PRO A 508 -5.16 -14.54 -25.53
CA PRO A 508 -4.04 -15.37 -25.02
C PRO A 508 -3.03 -14.59 -24.18
N SER A 509 -2.59 -15.12 -23.03
CA SER A 509 -1.62 -14.45 -22.15
C SER A 509 -0.38 -13.94 -22.89
N ARG A 510 0.17 -12.83 -22.41
CA ARG A 510 1.39 -12.28 -23.01
C ARG A 510 2.53 -13.32 -22.94
N PRO A 511 3.21 -13.59 -24.06
CA PRO A 511 4.36 -14.50 -24.08
C PRO A 511 5.46 -14.09 -23.09
N VAL A 512 6.20 -15.06 -22.57
CA VAL A 512 7.23 -14.86 -21.53
C VAL A 512 8.55 -15.52 -21.92
N PRO A 513 9.70 -15.07 -21.38
CA PRO A 513 10.98 -15.71 -21.62
C PRO A 513 11.21 -16.94 -20.73
N HIS A 514 10.32 -17.26 -19.79
CA HIS A 514 10.53 -18.35 -18.84
C HIS A 514 9.23 -18.99 -18.35
N ALA A 515 9.28 -20.30 -18.10
CA ALA A 515 8.20 -21.08 -17.49
C ALA A 515 8.77 -22.19 -16.59
N ILE A 516 7.94 -22.71 -15.68
CA ILE A 516 8.19 -23.97 -14.99
C ILE A 516 7.26 -25.01 -15.62
N VAL A 517 7.81 -26.14 -16.05
CA VAL A 517 7.05 -27.24 -16.66
C VAL A 517 7.12 -28.49 -15.80
N LEU A 518 6.11 -29.36 -15.90
CA LEU A 518 6.08 -30.68 -15.28
C LEU A 518 6.21 -31.76 -16.35
N LEU A 519 7.35 -32.43 -16.36
CA LEU A 519 7.63 -33.61 -17.18
C LEU A 519 7.05 -34.86 -16.50
N GLY A 520 6.68 -35.88 -17.28
CA GLY A 520 6.25 -37.17 -16.74
C GLY A 520 5.04 -37.75 -17.46
N ARG A 521 4.44 -38.79 -16.87
CA ARG A 521 3.24 -39.42 -17.41
C ARG A 521 1.99 -38.74 -16.87
N LEU A 522 0.93 -38.71 -17.66
CA LEU A 522 -0.41 -38.33 -17.20
C LEU A 522 -0.96 -39.40 -16.25
N GLU A 523 -1.68 -38.97 -15.22
CA GLU A 523 -2.55 -39.89 -14.48
C GLU A 523 -3.65 -40.38 -15.44
N GLN A 524 -3.70 -41.70 -15.68
CA GLN A 524 -4.78 -42.29 -16.45
C GLN A 524 -6.09 -42.11 -15.69
N ALA A 525 -7.11 -41.52 -16.33
CA ALA A 525 -8.45 -41.50 -15.78
C ALA A 525 -8.86 -42.95 -15.48
N ARG A 526 -9.21 -43.27 -14.23
CA ARG A 526 -9.81 -44.57 -13.92
C ARG A 526 -11.06 -44.72 -14.77
N SER A 527 -11.07 -45.67 -15.71
CA SER A 527 -12.29 -46.04 -16.44
C SER A 527 -13.38 -46.43 -15.42
N PRO A 528 -14.64 -45.98 -15.57
CA PRO A 528 -15.74 -46.33 -14.66
C PRO A 528 -16.16 -47.81 -14.65
N THR A 529 -15.40 -48.73 -15.25
CA THR A 529 -15.85 -50.09 -15.60
C THR A 529 -15.21 -51.21 -14.78
N ALA A 530 -14.98 -51.00 -13.47
CA ALA A 530 -14.52 -52.08 -12.57
C ALA A 530 -15.26 -52.11 -11.23
N ALA A 531 -16.54 -51.72 -11.20
CA ALA A 531 -17.44 -51.90 -10.06
C ALA A 531 -18.75 -52.59 -10.49
N ARG A 532 -18.63 -53.64 -11.30
CA ARG A 532 -19.65 -54.68 -11.52
C ARG A 532 -18.94 -55.97 -11.90
N GLN A 533 -18.38 -56.64 -10.90
CA GLN A 533 -18.14 -58.09 -10.82
C GLN A 533 -17.24 -58.34 -9.61
N ASN A 534 -17.88 -58.44 -8.45
CA ASN A 534 -17.72 -59.52 -7.46
C ASN A 534 -18.64 -59.22 -6.28
#